data_AF-A0A0G1BJI4-F1
#
_entry.id   AF-A0A0G1BJI4-F1
#
_cell.length_a   1.000
_cell.length_b   1.000
_cell.length_c   1.000
_cell.angle_alpha   90.00
_cell.angle_beta   90.00
_cell.angle_gamma   90.00
#
_symmetry.space_group_name_H-M   'P 1'
#
loop_
_entity.id
_entity.type
_entity.pdbx_description
1 polymer ?
#
loop_
_entity_poly.entity_id
_entity_poly.type
_entity_poly.pdbx_seq_one_letter_code
_entity_poly.pdbx_strand_id
1 'polypeptide(L)'
;MILYINSADKDSVKVSLKAQNGRLWKKSAKRSLSSQALLGVIEKLLKDAGIKITDLTKIEFFRGPGSYTGLKVGATVANTLGWLLKIPVNGQKNKIVLPDYE
;
A
#
# COMPACT_ATOMS: atom_id res chain seq x y z
N MET A 1 5.03 -1.78 12.33
CA MET A 1 4.53 -0.60 11.56
C MET A 1 3.47 -1.06 10.56
N ILE A 2 2.40 -0.29 10.34
CA ILE A 2 1.34 -0.66 9.40
C ILE A 2 1.40 0.26 8.17
N LEU A 3 1.60 -0.32 6.99
CA LEU A 3 1.51 0.40 5.72
C LEU A 3 0.09 0.28 5.19
N TYR A 4 -0.52 1.41 4.81
CA TYR A 4 -1.81 1.46 4.13
C TYR A 4 -1.66 2.03 2.72
N ILE A 5 -2.30 1.39 1.74
CA ILE A 5 -2.26 1.75 0.31
C ILE A 5 -3.68 2.05 -0.19
N ASN A 6 -3.89 3.23 -0.77
CA ASN A 6 -5.11 3.55 -1.50
C ASN A 6 -4.75 4.04 -2.91
N SER A 7 -5.11 3.22 -3.90
CA SER A 7 -4.97 3.49 -5.33
C SER A 7 -6.30 3.44 -6.07
N ALA A 8 -7.43 3.53 -5.34
CA ALA A 8 -8.78 3.49 -5.93
C ALA A 8 -9.10 4.72 -6.77
N ASP A 9 -8.39 5.82 -6.55
CA ASP A 9 -8.54 7.05 -7.32
C ASP A 9 -7.88 6.91 -8.72
N LYS A 10 -8.50 7.54 -9.73
CA LYS A 10 -8.01 7.47 -11.11
C LYS A 10 -6.73 8.29 -11.31
N ASP A 11 -6.61 9.39 -10.56
CA ASP A 11 -5.58 10.42 -10.81
C ASP A 11 -4.51 10.47 -9.73
N SER A 12 -4.70 9.76 -8.61
CA SER A 12 -3.78 9.79 -7.48
C SER A 12 -3.61 8.44 -6.80
N VAL A 13 -2.46 8.30 -6.16
CA VAL A 13 -2.17 7.22 -5.21
C VAL A 13 -1.85 7.85 -3.86
N LYS A 14 -2.38 7.26 -2.80
CA LYS A 14 -2.20 7.70 -1.41
C LYS A 14 -1.67 6.53 -0.59
N VAL A 15 -0.65 6.80 0.20
CA VAL A 15 -0.07 5.81 1.12
C VAL A 15 0.12 6.43 2.49
N SER A 16 0.03 5.61 3.52
CA SER A 16 0.30 6.04 4.89
C SER A 16 0.98 4.98 5.72
N LEU A 17 1.83 5.40 6.65
CA LEU A 17 2.51 4.54 7.61
C LEU A 17 2.02 4.88 9.00
N LYS A 18 1.56 3.88 9.77
CA LYS A 18 1.13 4.05 11.16
C LYS A 18 2.04 3.28 12.12
N ALA A 19 2.58 3.99 13.10
CA ALA A 19 3.33 3.42 14.21
C ALA A 19 2.42 2.96 15.35
N GLN A 20 2.94 2.07 16.20
CA GLN A 20 2.22 1.58 17.38
C GLN A 20 1.93 2.69 18.40
N ASN A 21 2.82 3.70 18.49
CA ASN A 21 2.63 4.89 19.34
C ASN A 21 1.64 5.91 18.75
N GLY A 22 0.94 5.59 17.67
CA GLY A 22 -0.04 6.46 17.03
C GLY A 22 0.54 7.43 15.99
N ARG A 23 1.86 7.55 15.85
CA ARG A 23 2.47 8.43 14.83
C ARG A 23 2.08 7.99 13.42
N LEU A 24 1.71 8.96 12.58
CA LEU A 24 1.17 8.73 11.24
C LEU A 24 1.93 9.57 10.22
N TRP A 25 2.40 8.92 9.16
CA TRP A 25 2.98 9.57 7.99
C TRP A 25 2.05 9.34 6.80
N LYS A 26 1.89 10.34 5.93
CA LYS A 26 1.05 10.25 4.73
C LYS A 26 1.79 10.83 3.55
N LYS A 27 1.59 10.22 2.38
CA LYS A 27 2.10 10.75 1.11
C LYS A 27 1.11 10.46 0.00
N SER A 28 1.06 11.35 -0.96
CA SER A 28 0.28 11.17 -2.18
C SER A 28 1.08 11.61 -3.39
N ALA A 29 0.81 10.99 -4.53
CA ALA A 29 1.32 11.45 -5.81
C ALA A 29 0.23 11.34 -6.87
N LYS A 30 0.34 12.18 -7.91
CA LYS A 30 -0.43 12.00 -9.12
C LYS A 30 -0.02 10.69 -9.79
N ARG A 31 -1.00 10.02 -10.37
CA ARG A 31 -0.82 8.80 -11.14
C ARG A 31 -0.28 9.19 -12.52
N SER A 32 1.04 9.17 -12.70
CA SER A 32 1.64 9.29 -14.03
C SER A 32 1.47 7.98 -14.81
N LEU A 33 1.60 8.04 -16.14
CA LEU A 33 1.47 6.90 -17.05
C LEU A 33 2.40 5.71 -16.70
N SER A 34 3.47 5.93 -15.94
CA SER A 34 4.29 4.87 -15.38
C SER A 34 3.67 4.28 -14.10
N SER A 35 3.32 2.99 -14.15
CA SER A 35 2.88 2.15 -13.02
C SER A 35 3.86 2.12 -11.83
N GLN A 36 5.08 2.65 -12.00
CA GLN A 36 6.12 2.82 -10.97
C GLN A 36 5.79 3.89 -9.91
N ALA A 37 4.72 4.69 -10.08
CA ALA A 37 4.37 5.74 -9.12
C ALA A 37 4.14 5.22 -7.70
N LEU A 38 3.46 4.07 -7.52
CA LEU A 38 3.09 3.60 -6.18
C LEU A 38 4.30 3.17 -5.35
N LEU A 39 5.20 2.34 -5.91
CA LEU A 39 6.40 1.88 -5.20
C LEU A 39 7.31 3.06 -4.83
N GLY A 40 7.54 3.99 -5.77
CA GLY A 40 8.37 5.17 -5.50
C GLY A 40 7.78 6.08 -4.41
N VAL A 41 6.45 6.14 -4.26
CA VAL A 41 5.82 6.88 -3.16
C VAL A 41 5.97 6.14 -1.83
N ILE A 42 5.86 4.81 -1.82
CA ILE A 42 6.11 3.98 -0.62
C ILE A 42 7.56 4.14 -0.17
N GLU A 43 8.53 4.05 -1.06
CA GLU A 43 9.95 4.22 -0.73
C GLU A 43 10.24 5.59 -0.15
N LYS A 44 9.71 6.66 -0.76
CA LYS A 44 9.82 8.02 -0.22
C LYS A 44 9.19 8.14 1.17
N LEU A 45 7.99 7.58 1.37
CA LEU A 45 7.32 7.58 2.67
C LEU A 45 8.14 6.88 3.75
N LEU A 46 8.71 5.71 3.44
CA LEU A 46 9.57 4.96 4.35
C LEU A 46 10.85 5.72 4.69
N LYS A 47 11.48 6.33 3.68
CA LYS A 47 12.66 7.17 3.84
C LYS A 47 12.39 8.39 4.73
N ASP A 48 11.29 9.11 4.48
CA ASP A 48 10.89 10.27 5.29
C ASP A 48 10.56 9.89 6.74
N ALA A 49 10.08 8.66 6.96
CA ALA A 49 9.82 8.12 8.29
C ALA A 49 11.09 7.55 8.98
N GLY A 50 12.19 7.36 8.25
CA GLY A 50 13.39 6.69 8.76
C GLY A 50 13.19 5.21 9.05
N ILE A 51 12.26 4.55 8.35
CA ILE A 51 11.83 3.17 8.60
C ILE A 51 12.28 2.26 7.45
N LYS A 52 12.78 1.07 7.76
CA LYS A 52 13.09 0.07 6.73
C LYS A 52 11.83 -0.66 6.32
N ILE A 53 11.79 -1.13 5.08
CA ILE A 53 10.66 -1.95 4.59
C ILE A 53 10.44 -3.22 5.42
N THR A 54 11.51 -3.75 6.03
CA THR A 54 11.48 -4.91 6.93
C THR A 54 10.85 -4.63 8.30
N ASP A 55 10.67 -3.38 8.69
CA ASP A 55 10.02 -2.99 9.96
C ASP A 55 8.48 -2.97 9.85
N LEU A 56 7.97 -3.20 8.63
CA LEU A 56 6.54 -3.38 8.40
C LEU A 56 6.07 -4.69 9.04
N THR A 57 4.99 -4.61 9.79
CA THR A 57 4.38 -5.75 10.50
C THR A 57 3.06 -6.17 9.87
N LYS A 58 2.44 -5.29 9.08
CA LYS A 58 1.19 -5.51 8.37
C LYS A 58 1.10 -4.56 7.19
N ILE A 59 0.49 -5.02 6.10
CA ILE A 59 0.09 -4.18 4.97
C ILE A 59 -1.42 -4.20 4.88
N GLU A 60 -2.00 -3.04 4.59
CA GLU A 60 -3.41 -2.87 4.31
C GLU A 60 -3.56 -2.12 3.00
N PHE A 61 -4.56 -2.48 2.22
CA PHE A 61 -4.94 -1.70 1.06
C PHE A 61 -6.45 -1.55 0.98
N PHE A 62 -6.88 -0.47 0.33
CA PHE A 62 -8.28 -0.22 0.04
C PHE A 62 -8.78 -1.20 -1.03
N ARG A 63 -9.74 -2.05 -0.67
CA ARG A 63 -10.21 -3.13 -1.55
C ARG A 63 -11.25 -2.68 -2.57
N GLY A 64 -11.98 -1.62 -2.32
CA GLY A 64 -13.04 -1.14 -3.21
C GLY A 64 -14.15 -0.43 -2.45
N PRO A 65 -15.07 0.23 -3.17
CA PRO A 65 -15.11 0.34 -4.64
C PRO A 65 -14.22 1.44 -5.23
N GLY A 66 -13.87 1.36 -6.52
CA GLY A 66 -13.00 2.36 -7.17
C GLY A 66 -12.45 1.96 -8.54
N SER A 67 -11.43 2.68 -9.02
CA SER A 67 -10.77 2.43 -10.31
C SER A 67 -10.29 0.99 -10.43
N TYR A 68 -10.81 0.23 -11.40
CA TYR A 68 -10.44 -1.18 -11.64
C TYR A 68 -8.93 -1.39 -11.73
N THR A 69 -8.25 -0.57 -12.55
CA THR A 69 -6.78 -0.58 -12.67
C THR A 69 -6.11 -0.16 -11.37
N GLY A 70 -6.69 0.81 -10.67
CA GLY A 70 -6.30 1.24 -9.32
C GLY A 70 -6.26 0.12 -8.30
N LEU A 71 -7.38 -0.54 -8.14
CA LEU A 71 -7.61 -1.63 -7.22
C LEU A 71 -6.68 -2.81 -7.51
N LYS A 72 -6.53 -3.19 -8.79
CA LYS A 72 -5.57 -4.22 -9.20
C LYS A 72 -4.14 -3.87 -8.82
N VAL A 73 -3.68 -2.66 -9.14
CA VAL A 73 -2.30 -2.23 -8.81
C VAL A 73 -2.07 -2.24 -7.30
N GLY A 74 -3.01 -1.71 -6.51
CA GLY A 74 -2.92 -1.68 -5.05
C GLY A 74 -2.85 -3.09 -4.45
N ALA A 75 -3.73 -3.98 -4.88
CA ALA A 75 -3.73 -5.37 -4.44
C ALA A 75 -2.46 -6.11 -4.85
N THR A 76 -1.99 -5.97 -6.08
CA THR A 76 -0.76 -6.63 -6.55
C THR A 76 0.44 -6.19 -5.72
N VAL A 77 0.62 -4.88 -5.49
CA VAL A 77 1.74 -4.38 -4.68
C VAL A 77 1.64 -4.85 -3.23
N ALA A 78 0.44 -4.76 -2.62
CA ALA A 78 0.24 -5.18 -1.24
C ALA A 78 0.51 -6.67 -1.04
N ASN A 79 -0.03 -7.53 -1.91
CA ASN A 79 0.16 -8.98 -1.84
C ASN A 79 1.62 -9.37 -2.09
N THR A 80 2.29 -8.79 -3.09
CA THR A 80 3.70 -9.07 -3.37
C THR A 80 4.60 -8.69 -2.18
N LEU A 81 4.41 -7.50 -1.61
CA LEU A 81 5.17 -7.06 -0.44
C LEU A 81 4.87 -7.93 0.79
N GLY A 82 3.59 -8.27 1.01
CA GLY A 82 3.18 -9.14 2.11
C GLY A 82 3.82 -10.53 2.02
N TRP A 83 3.88 -11.09 0.81
CA TRP A 83 4.53 -12.37 0.54
C TRP A 83 6.05 -12.31 0.76
N LEU A 84 6.72 -11.29 0.20
CA LEU A 84 8.18 -11.10 0.35
C LEU A 84 8.60 -10.91 1.82
N LEU A 85 7.82 -10.14 2.59
CA LEU A 85 8.11 -9.84 3.99
C LEU A 85 7.52 -10.87 4.96
N LYS A 86 6.74 -11.84 4.47
CA LYS A 86 6.01 -12.84 5.27
C LYS A 86 5.09 -12.22 6.34
N ILE A 87 4.44 -11.10 6.00
CA ILE A 87 3.52 -10.35 6.87
C ILE A 87 2.08 -10.39 6.35
N PRO A 88 1.07 -10.24 7.22
CA PRO A 88 -0.33 -10.24 6.79
C PRO A 88 -0.68 -9.04 5.92
N VAL A 89 -1.56 -9.27 4.94
CA VAL A 89 -2.20 -8.27 4.07
C VAL A 89 -3.69 -8.25 4.40
N ASN A 90 -4.25 -7.10 4.76
CA ASN A 90 -5.66 -6.95 5.17
C ASN A 90 -6.11 -8.01 6.21
N GLY A 91 -5.20 -8.41 7.11
CA GLY A 91 -5.46 -9.42 8.14
C GLY A 91 -5.26 -10.88 7.70
N GLN A 92 -4.94 -11.15 6.44
CA GLN A 92 -4.70 -12.50 5.94
C GLN A 92 -3.20 -12.75 5.71
N LYS A 93 -2.69 -13.90 6.17
CA LYS A 93 -1.31 -14.33 5.96
C LYS A 93 -1.28 -15.52 5.00
N ASN A 94 -0.29 -15.57 4.09
CA ASN A 94 -0.14 -16.62 3.08
C ASN A 94 -1.35 -16.82 2.16
N LYS A 95 -2.18 -15.79 1.98
CA LYS A 95 -3.32 -15.78 1.06
C LYS A 95 -3.29 -14.50 0.23
N ILE A 96 -3.69 -14.63 -1.03
CA ILE A 96 -3.88 -13.48 -1.92
C ILE A 96 -5.20 -12.80 -1.55
N VAL A 97 -5.14 -11.52 -1.21
CA VAL A 97 -6.32 -10.70 -0.95
C VAL A 97 -6.73 -10.00 -2.24
N LEU A 98 -7.95 -10.26 -2.70
CA LEU A 98 -8.49 -9.68 -3.93
C LEU A 98 -9.19 -8.35 -3.66
N PRO A 99 -9.19 -7.41 -4.63
CA PRO A 99 -10.07 -6.26 -4.57
C PRO A 99 -11.54 -6.68 -4.67
N ASP A 100 -12.39 -5.82 -4.13
CA ASP A 100 -13.83 -5.88 -4.28
C ASP A 100 -14.19 -5.03 -5.50
N TYR A 101 -14.39 -5.69 -6.64
CA TYR A 101 -14.88 -5.07 -7.86
C TYR A 101 -16.41 -4.95 -7.76
N GLU A 102 -16.93 -3.77 -8.04
CA GLU A 102 -18.35 -3.58 -8.37
C GLU A 102 -18.54 -3.67 -9.89
#